data_AF-K1P0Y3-F1
#
_entry.id   AF-K1P0Y3-F1
#
_cell.length_a   1.000
_cell.length_b   1.000
_cell.length_c   1.000
_cell.angle_alpha   90.00
_cell.angle_beta   90.00
_cell.angle_gamma   90.00
#
_symmetry.space_group_name_H-M   'P 1'
#
loop_
_entity.id
_entity.type
_entity.pdbx_description
1 polymer ?
#
loop_
_entity_poly.entity_id
_entity_poly.type
_entity_poly.pdbx_seq_one_letter_code
_entity_poly.pdbx_strand_id
1 'polypeptide(L)'
;MKHNLPLKIEGKKFYNGDVFNFSLDRFETYQIEHKADLTGTFIESSAPIAAFSGNDCNELEHIGASDHLVEQLPPTSSIDKTYIVPPNSDDRDTLIRITATENTHFSYMIGGETQTLFLERLDYFDTHISSSQSCFIESKVPLLVTSIGLGSRNSVTAMGDPSMTIVPGINQYLDYYKIVVPPGYDHNYVSIMINLAFKDLLRINDKTIKKRDIVFEENVLASSVTYSVRTVRVVEGELTASTVNGERFGLMFAGVTEYEAYGFSGNCLLL
;
A
#
# COMPACT_ATOMS: atom_id res chain seq x y z
N MET A 1 -0.26 1.88 -20.73
CA MET A 1 1.15 2.18 -21.10
C MET A 1 1.30 3.67 -21.42
N LYS A 2 1.93 4.47 -20.54
CA LYS A 2 2.16 5.91 -20.78
C LYS A 2 3.22 6.21 -21.85
N HIS A 3 4.12 5.26 -22.11
CA HIS A 3 4.99 5.27 -23.27
C HIS A 3 4.35 4.40 -24.34
N ASN A 4 4.15 4.92 -25.54
CA ASN A 4 3.49 4.25 -26.68
C ASN A 4 4.32 3.05 -27.24
N LEU A 5 5.02 2.34 -26.35
CA LEU A 5 5.83 1.16 -26.61
C LEU A 5 4.90 -0.05 -26.70
N PRO A 6 4.94 -0.82 -27.80
CA PRO A 6 4.12 -2.02 -27.91
C PRO A 6 4.66 -3.13 -26.99
N LEU A 7 3.76 -3.81 -26.31
CA LEU A 7 4.04 -5.06 -25.61
C LEU A 7 4.12 -6.19 -26.64
N LYS A 8 5.23 -6.95 -26.65
CA LYS A 8 5.38 -8.11 -27.53
C LYS A 8 5.12 -9.40 -26.77
N ILE A 9 4.05 -10.09 -27.11
CA ILE A 9 3.69 -11.40 -26.54
C ILE A 9 3.60 -12.40 -27.68
N GLU A 10 4.35 -13.50 -27.60
CA GLU A 10 4.35 -14.59 -28.60
C GLU A 10 4.51 -14.09 -30.06
N GLY A 11 5.34 -13.06 -30.25
CA GLY A 11 5.60 -12.45 -31.56
C GLY A 11 4.53 -11.47 -32.07
N LYS A 12 3.42 -11.27 -31.34
CA LYS A 12 2.39 -10.26 -31.63
C LYS A 12 2.62 -8.99 -30.81
N LYS A 13 2.28 -7.83 -31.40
CA LYS A 13 2.36 -6.53 -30.73
C LYS A 13 0.98 -6.15 -30.19
N PHE A 14 0.94 -5.67 -28.96
CA PHE A 14 -0.23 -5.15 -28.28
C PHE A 14 0.02 -3.69 -27.85
N TYR A 15 -1.00 -2.86 -27.94
CA TYR A 15 -1.02 -1.44 -27.62
C TYR A 15 -2.06 -1.14 -26.54
N ASN A 16 -2.16 0.11 -26.09
CA ASN A 16 -3.18 0.52 -25.13
C ASN A 16 -4.59 0.22 -25.64
N GLY A 17 -5.38 -0.47 -24.83
CA GLY A 17 -6.74 -0.87 -25.17
C GLY A 17 -6.86 -2.20 -25.91
N ASP A 18 -5.74 -2.78 -26.37
CA ASP A 18 -5.77 -4.12 -26.95
C ASP A 18 -6.01 -5.18 -25.87
N VAL A 19 -6.66 -6.28 -26.25
CA VAL A 19 -6.93 -7.42 -25.38
C VAL A 19 -6.07 -8.61 -25.80
N PHE A 20 -5.37 -9.19 -24.83
CA PHE A 20 -4.64 -10.44 -24.97
C PHE A 20 -5.34 -11.52 -24.14
N ASN A 21 -5.64 -12.67 -24.76
CA ASN A 21 -6.30 -13.79 -24.10
C ASN A 21 -5.40 -15.03 -24.17
N PHE A 22 -5.38 -15.79 -23.08
CA PHE A 22 -4.72 -17.09 -22.98
C PHE A 22 -5.51 -18.00 -22.04
N SER A 23 -5.17 -19.28 -22.00
CA SER A 23 -5.77 -20.26 -21.08
C SER A 23 -4.69 -20.77 -20.14
N LEU A 24 -5.07 -20.98 -18.88
CA LEU A 24 -4.23 -21.62 -17.87
C LEU A 24 -4.93 -22.91 -17.44
N ASP A 25 -4.21 -24.01 -17.51
CA ASP A 25 -4.59 -25.22 -16.81
C ASP A 25 -4.30 -25.09 -15.31
N ARG A 26 -4.86 -26.02 -14.53
CA ARG A 26 -4.70 -26.01 -13.07
C ARG A 26 -3.22 -26.06 -12.71
N PHE A 27 -2.80 -25.11 -11.87
CA PHE A 27 -1.42 -24.92 -11.39
C PHE A 27 -0.43 -24.35 -12.40
N GLU A 28 -0.89 -23.93 -13.58
CA GLU A 28 -0.04 -23.19 -14.51
C GLU A 28 0.12 -21.72 -14.08
N THR A 29 1.26 -21.15 -14.44
CA THR A 29 1.62 -19.75 -14.19
C THR A 29 2.00 -19.07 -15.49
N TYR A 30 1.62 -17.81 -15.65
CA TYR A 30 2.01 -17.00 -16.78
C TYR A 30 2.54 -15.65 -16.28
N GLN A 31 3.72 -15.26 -16.77
CA GLN A 31 4.37 -14.02 -16.39
C GLN A 31 4.55 -13.13 -17.62
N ILE A 32 4.18 -11.86 -17.47
CA ILE A 32 4.49 -10.80 -18.44
C ILE A 32 5.55 -9.91 -17.79
N GLU A 33 6.74 -9.89 -18.38
CA GLU A 33 7.81 -8.96 -18.03
C GLU A 33 7.99 -7.96 -19.16
N HIS A 34 8.03 -6.67 -18.83
CA HIS A 34 8.18 -5.62 -19.83
C HIS A 34 8.76 -4.35 -19.23
N LYS A 35 9.52 -3.58 -20.03
CA LYS A 35 10.14 -2.32 -19.60
C LYS A 35 9.16 -1.15 -19.50
N ALA A 36 7.96 -1.27 -20.07
CA ALA A 36 6.95 -0.22 -20.02
C ALA A 36 6.08 -0.39 -18.77
N ASP A 37 5.63 0.73 -18.20
CA ASP A 37 4.65 0.72 -17.11
C ASP A 37 3.32 0.11 -17.59
N LEU A 38 2.97 -1.03 -16.97
CA LEU A 38 1.75 -1.79 -17.20
C LEU A 38 0.61 -1.42 -16.24
N THR A 39 0.78 -0.39 -15.41
CA THR A 39 -0.29 0.17 -14.58
C THR A 39 -1.51 0.50 -15.46
N GLY A 40 -2.69 0.10 -14.99
CA GLY A 40 -3.93 0.17 -15.76
C GLY A 40 -4.27 -1.08 -16.57
N THR A 41 -3.39 -2.10 -16.60
CA THR A 41 -3.76 -3.40 -17.19
C THR A 41 -4.91 -4.01 -16.39
N PHE A 42 -5.99 -4.35 -17.09
CA PHE A 42 -7.17 -4.98 -16.51
C PHE A 42 -7.12 -6.48 -16.74
N ILE A 43 -7.20 -7.27 -15.66
CA ILE A 43 -7.20 -8.73 -15.71
C ILE A 43 -8.62 -9.22 -15.47
N GLU A 44 -9.16 -9.97 -16.41
CA GLU A 44 -10.43 -10.68 -16.29
C GLU A 44 -10.17 -12.18 -16.36
N SER A 45 -10.80 -12.95 -15.47
CA SER A 45 -10.66 -14.40 -15.42
C SER A 45 -12.01 -15.07 -15.23
N SER A 46 -12.19 -16.21 -15.89
CA SER A 46 -13.39 -17.06 -15.75
C SER A 46 -13.32 -17.99 -14.53
N ALA A 47 -12.17 -18.08 -13.86
CA ALA A 47 -11.93 -18.87 -12.67
C ALA A 47 -11.12 -18.07 -11.63
N PRO A 48 -11.16 -18.43 -10.33
CA PRO A 48 -10.31 -17.81 -9.32
C PRO A 48 -8.82 -17.96 -9.68
N ILE A 49 -8.10 -16.85 -9.67
CA ILE A 49 -6.64 -16.77 -9.87
C ILE A 49 -6.02 -15.90 -8.79
N ALA A 50 -4.73 -16.13 -8.51
CA ALA A 50 -3.90 -15.16 -7.81
C ALA A 50 -3.16 -14.34 -8.86
N ALA A 51 -3.34 -13.01 -8.84
CA ALA A 51 -2.62 -12.10 -9.71
C ALA A 51 -1.58 -11.36 -8.89
N PHE A 52 -0.35 -11.30 -9.39
CA PHE A 52 0.75 -10.58 -8.78
C PHE A 52 1.23 -9.50 -9.74
N SER A 53 1.57 -8.34 -9.21
CA SER A 53 2.15 -7.23 -9.99
C SER A 53 3.32 -6.64 -9.23
N GLY A 54 4.26 -6.09 -9.97
CA GLY A 54 5.51 -5.63 -9.40
C GLY A 54 6.54 -5.22 -10.42
N ASN A 55 7.79 -5.19 -9.96
CA ASN A 55 8.96 -4.86 -10.76
C ASN A 55 10.15 -5.69 -10.26
N ASP A 56 10.99 -6.15 -11.16
CA ASP A 56 12.18 -6.95 -10.86
C ASP A 56 13.34 -6.13 -10.28
N CYS A 57 13.43 -4.85 -10.65
CA CYS A 57 14.54 -3.96 -10.35
C CYS A 57 14.07 -2.49 -10.52
N ASN A 58 13.48 -1.90 -9.47
CA ASN A 58 13.05 -0.50 -9.50
C ASN A 58 13.91 0.42 -8.60
N GLU A 59 14.59 1.38 -9.20
CA GLU A 59 15.25 2.50 -8.50
C GLU A 59 14.32 3.73 -8.59
N LEU A 60 13.40 3.85 -7.63
CA LEU A 60 12.45 4.96 -7.61
C LEU A 60 13.15 6.26 -7.26
N GLU A 61 12.88 7.29 -8.08
CA GLU A 61 13.44 8.64 -7.94
C GLU A 61 14.98 8.73 -7.99
N HIS A 62 15.67 7.68 -8.44
CA HIS A 62 17.14 7.59 -8.41
C HIS A 62 17.71 7.69 -6.99
N ILE A 63 16.98 7.16 -6.01
CA ILE A 63 17.36 7.12 -4.60
C ILE A 63 17.42 5.66 -4.15
N GLY A 64 18.50 5.29 -3.46
CA GLY A 64 18.68 3.94 -2.91
C GLY A 64 19.37 2.98 -3.89
N ALA A 65 19.28 1.68 -3.62
CA ALA A 65 19.48 0.65 -4.61
C ALA A 65 18.14 0.16 -5.17
N SER A 66 18.23 -0.79 -6.08
CA SER A 66 17.09 -1.26 -6.82
C SER A 66 16.52 -2.51 -6.18
N ASP A 67 15.25 -2.45 -5.78
CA ASP A 67 14.57 -3.57 -5.13
C ASP A 67 13.56 -4.29 -6.02
N HIS A 68 13.35 -5.56 -5.69
CA HIS A 68 12.25 -6.34 -6.22
C HIS A 68 10.97 -5.98 -5.49
N LEU A 69 10.01 -5.43 -6.24
CA LEU A 69 8.67 -5.11 -5.72
C LEU A 69 7.71 -6.18 -6.19
N VAL A 70 6.92 -6.75 -5.29
CA VAL A 70 5.85 -7.68 -5.67
C VAL A 70 4.71 -7.61 -4.66
N GLU A 71 3.49 -7.52 -5.16
CA GLU A 71 2.28 -7.60 -4.33
C GLU A 71 1.24 -8.47 -5.02
N GLN A 72 0.47 -9.20 -4.20
CA GLN A 72 -0.73 -9.85 -4.68
C GLN A 72 -1.83 -8.81 -4.85
N LEU A 73 -2.41 -8.74 -6.05
CA LEU A 73 -3.50 -7.82 -6.34
C LEU A 73 -4.82 -8.37 -5.78
N PRO A 74 -5.58 -7.56 -5.02
CA PRO A 74 -6.94 -7.93 -4.63
C PRO A 74 -7.89 -7.88 -5.84
N PRO A 75 -8.95 -8.70 -5.88
CA PRO A 75 -10.03 -8.54 -6.84
C PRO A 75 -10.64 -7.14 -6.77
N THR A 76 -11.06 -6.58 -7.90
CA THR A 76 -11.70 -5.25 -7.97
C THR A 76 -13.00 -5.16 -7.18
N SER A 77 -13.65 -6.29 -6.88
CA SER A 77 -14.83 -6.38 -6.01
C SER A 77 -14.51 -6.26 -4.51
N SER A 78 -13.24 -6.36 -4.13
CA SER A 78 -12.79 -6.37 -2.73
C SER A 78 -12.13 -5.07 -2.29
N ILE A 79 -11.68 -4.21 -3.22
CA ILE A 79 -11.13 -2.88 -2.93
C ILE A 79 -12.22 -1.90 -2.48
N ASP A 80 -11.79 -0.79 -1.88
CA ASP A 80 -12.63 0.18 -1.20
C ASP A 80 -12.64 1.54 -1.91
N LYS A 81 -13.42 2.47 -1.35
CA LYS A 81 -13.61 3.85 -1.83
C LYS A 81 -12.93 4.87 -0.93
N THR A 82 -12.57 4.46 0.29
CA THR A 82 -12.07 5.34 1.33
C THR A 82 -10.83 4.74 1.98
N TYR A 83 -9.75 5.50 2.00
CA TYR A 83 -8.43 5.06 2.45
C TYR A 83 -7.77 6.09 3.35
N ILE A 84 -6.95 5.60 4.27
CA ILE A 84 -5.98 6.39 5.02
C ILE A 84 -4.61 5.76 4.75
N VAL A 85 -3.70 6.54 4.19
CA VAL A 85 -2.32 6.13 3.91
C VAL A 85 -1.40 6.77 4.95
N PRO A 86 -0.80 5.99 5.86
CA PRO A 86 0.22 6.48 6.78
C PRO A 86 1.56 6.67 6.07
N PRO A 87 2.54 7.38 6.68
CA PRO A 87 3.91 7.32 6.21
C PRO A 87 4.47 5.90 6.37
N ASN A 88 5.42 5.51 5.51
CA ASN A 88 6.07 4.19 5.57
C ASN A 88 6.93 4.01 6.82
N SER A 89 7.81 4.98 7.12
CA SER A 89 8.66 5.02 8.33
C SER A 89 8.88 6.47 8.78
N ASP A 90 9.70 6.68 9.81
CA ASP A 90 10.02 8.00 10.36
C ASP A 90 11.01 8.83 9.51
N ASP A 91 11.65 8.23 8.51
CA ASP A 91 12.66 8.85 7.67
C ASP A 91 12.48 8.63 6.15
N ARG A 92 11.42 7.91 5.76
CA ARG A 92 11.11 7.59 4.36
C ARG A 92 9.83 8.26 3.90
N ASP A 93 9.91 8.91 2.75
CA ASP A 93 8.75 9.44 2.06
C ASP A 93 7.96 8.31 1.41
N THR A 94 6.71 8.63 1.09
CA THR A 94 5.78 7.65 0.51
C THR A 94 5.21 8.21 -0.77
N LEU A 95 5.45 7.50 -1.86
CA LEU A 95 4.73 7.65 -3.11
C LEU A 95 3.41 6.88 -2.99
N ILE A 96 2.30 7.54 -3.30
CA ILE A 96 0.96 6.97 -3.27
C ILE A 96 0.44 6.93 -4.70
N ARG A 97 0.19 5.72 -5.20
CA ARG A 97 -0.38 5.47 -6.51
C ARG A 97 -1.86 5.11 -6.38
N ILE A 98 -2.72 5.90 -7.03
CA ILE A 98 -4.17 5.76 -7.03
C ILE A 98 -4.60 5.34 -8.43
N THR A 99 -5.17 4.15 -8.57
CA THR A 99 -5.59 3.58 -9.86
C THR A 99 -7.11 3.45 -9.92
N ALA A 100 -7.74 3.99 -10.97
CA ALA A 100 -9.19 4.00 -11.12
C ALA A 100 -9.72 2.73 -11.82
N THR A 101 -10.73 2.09 -11.22
CA THR A 101 -11.46 0.97 -11.86
C THR A 101 -12.59 1.40 -12.78
N GLU A 102 -13.02 2.66 -12.65
CA GLU A 102 -14.07 3.34 -13.43
C GLU A 102 -13.76 4.84 -13.52
N ASN A 103 -14.35 5.55 -14.49
CA ASN A 103 -14.23 7.00 -14.57
C ASN A 103 -14.80 7.64 -13.31
N THR A 104 -14.00 8.44 -12.59
CA THR A 104 -14.45 9.00 -11.32
C THR A 104 -13.77 10.32 -10.99
N HIS A 105 -14.46 11.11 -10.16
CA HIS A 105 -13.79 12.14 -9.38
C HIS A 105 -13.41 11.52 -8.02
N PHE A 106 -12.19 11.76 -7.59
CA PHE A 106 -11.73 11.41 -6.25
C PHE A 106 -11.11 12.63 -5.59
N SER A 107 -11.13 12.65 -4.26
CA SER A 107 -10.43 13.63 -3.45
C SER A 107 -9.31 12.96 -2.68
N TYR A 108 -8.25 13.72 -2.45
CA TYR A 108 -7.23 13.35 -1.47
C TYR A 108 -6.88 14.57 -0.62
N MET A 109 -6.53 14.33 0.63
CA MET A 109 -6.18 15.36 1.61
C MET A 109 -4.84 15.04 2.25
N ILE A 110 -3.93 16.01 2.22
CA ILE A 110 -2.58 15.94 2.82
C ILE A 110 -2.34 17.24 3.57
N GLY A 111 -1.92 17.18 4.83
CA GLY A 111 -1.62 18.38 5.63
C GLY A 111 -2.81 19.34 5.81
N GLY A 112 -4.04 18.84 5.73
CA GLY A 112 -5.28 19.63 5.82
C GLY A 112 -5.70 20.31 4.51
N GLU A 113 -4.96 20.14 3.42
CA GLU A 113 -5.33 20.64 2.10
C GLU A 113 -5.99 19.52 1.27
N THR A 114 -7.22 19.77 0.81
CA THR A 114 -7.97 18.83 -0.03
C THR A 114 -7.86 19.21 -1.49
N GLN A 115 -7.46 18.24 -2.31
CA GLN A 115 -7.48 18.31 -3.76
C GLN A 115 -8.58 17.39 -4.31
N THR A 116 -9.12 17.73 -5.47
CA THR A 116 -10.10 16.89 -6.17
C THR A 116 -9.72 16.81 -7.63
N LEU A 117 -9.65 15.59 -8.15
CA LEU A 117 -9.21 15.30 -9.51
C LEU A 117 -10.20 14.36 -10.20
N PHE A 118 -10.25 14.45 -11.52
CA PHE A 118 -10.90 13.45 -12.37
C PHE A 118 -9.85 12.46 -12.86
N LEU A 119 -10.19 11.17 -12.81
CA LEU A 119 -9.36 10.08 -13.31
C LEU A 119 -10.20 9.18 -14.22
N GLU A 120 -9.67 8.90 -15.41
CA GLU A 120 -10.30 7.97 -16.34
C GLU A 120 -10.09 6.52 -15.88
N ARG A 121 -11.00 5.64 -16.29
CA ARG A 121 -10.92 4.21 -16.04
C ARG A 121 -9.59 3.67 -16.57
N LEU A 122 -8.94 2.83 -15.76
CA LEU A 122 -7.62 2.24 -16.02
C LEU A 122 -6.46 3.24 -16.02
N ASP A 123 -6.68 4.52 -15.70
CA ASP A 123 -5.59 5.46 -15.49
C ASP A 123 -5.20 5.52 -14.00
N TYR A 124 -4.06 6.13 -13.74
CA TYR A 124 -3.52 6.29 -12.39
C TYR A 124 -2.96 7.69 -12.15
N PHE A 125 -3.02 8.09 -10.88
CA PHE A 125 -2.45 9.33 -10.37
C PHE A 125 -1.48 9.02 -9.23
N ASP A 126 -0.35 9.72 -9.23
CA ASP A 126 0.71 9.59 -8.24
C ASP A 126 0.76 10.88 -7.40
N THR A 127 0.85 10.75 -6.08
CA THR A 127 1.07 11.85 -5.12
C THR A 127 2.05 11.43 -4.04
N HIS A 128 2.59 12.38 -3.27
CA HIS A 128 3.63 12.11 -2.27
C HIS A 128 3.21 12.65 -0.90
N ILE A 129 3.56 11.92 0.16
CA ILE A 129 3.55 12.41 1.54
C ILE A 129 4.96 12.28 2.12
N SER A 130 5.33 13.22 3.00
CA SER A 130 6.55 13.08 3.77
C SER A 130 6.43 12.00 4.85
N SER A 131 7.55 11.60 5.46
CA SER A 131 7.57 10.77 6.68
C SER A 131 6.81 11.37 7.89
N SER A 132 6.33 12.62 7.77
CA SER A 132 5.61 13.36 8.82
C SER A 132 4.19 13.73 8.42
N GLN A 133 3.63 13.10 7.39
CA GLN A 133 2.30 13.37 6.87
C GLN A 133 1.55 12.06 6.64
N SER A 134 0.22 12.12 6.68
CA SER A 134 -0.66 11.07 6.16
C SER A 134 -1.50 11.60 4.99
N CYS A 135 -2.11 10.68 4.23
CA CYS A 135 -3.03 11.01 3.15
C CYS A 135 -4.40 10.36 3.39
N PHE A 136 -5.47 11.15 3.33
CA PHE A 136 -6.84 10.62 3.26
C PHE A 136 -7.32 10.65 1.82
N ILE A 137 -7.93 9.57 1.34
CA ILE A 137 -8.46 9.46 -0.03
C ILE A 137 -9.92 9.03 0.03
N GLU A 138 -10.77 9.66 -0.77
CA GLU A 138 -12.18 9.32 -0.90
C GLU A 138 -12.66 9.39 -2.35
N SER A 139 -13.49 8.45 -2.76
CA SER A 139 -14.16 8.46 -4.06
C SER A 139 -15.57 7.88 -4.00
N LYS A 140 -16.33 8.03 -5.09
CA LYS A 140 -17.67 7.45 -5.25
C LYS A 140 -17.65 6.02 -5.76
N VAL A 141 -16.57 5.63 -6.43
CA VAL A 141 -16.32 4.27 -6.95
C VAL A 141 -15.05 3.70 -6.31
N PRO A 142 -14.87 2.37 -6.30
CA PRO A 142 -13.66 1.78 -5.74
C PRO A 142 -12.38 2.23 -6.47
N LEU A 143 -11.30 2.39 -5.72
CA LEU A 143 -9.96 2.73 -6.23
C LEU A 143 -8.97 1.69 -5.73
N LEU A 144 -7.96 1.34 -6.51
CA LEU A 144 -6.82 0.60 -5.98
C LEU A 144 -5.78 1.63 -5.50
N VAL A 145 -5.43 1.58 -4.23
CA VAL A 145 -4.42 2.47 -3.62
C VAL A 145 -3.20 1.64 -3.25
N THR A 146 -2.05 2.04 -3.79
CA THR A 146 -0.75 1.42 -3.51
C THR A 146 0.14 2.44 -2.83
N SER A 147 0.71 2.05 -1.69
CA SER A 147 1.76 2.80 -1.00
C SER A 147 3.10 2.26 -1.44
N ILE A 148 4.03 3.14 -1.76
CA ILE A 148 5.40 2.80 -2.08
C ILE A 148 6.32 3.61 -1.17
N GLY A 149 6.99 2.95 -0.26
CA GLY A 149 8.06 3.55 0.53
C GLY A 149 9.23 3.88 -0.39
N LEU A 150 9.73 5.11 -0.32
CA LEU A 150 10.90 5.55 -1.09
C LEU A 150 12.19 5.31 -0.30
N GLY A 151 13.36 5.60 -0.87
CA GLY A 151 14.60 5.54 -0.11
C GLY A 151 14.63 6.53 1.06
N SER A 152 15.45 6.27 2.09
CA SER A 152 15.59 7.21 3.21
C SER A 152 16.07 8.58 2.73
N ARG A 153 15.52 9.64 3.33
CA ARG A 153 15.97 11.03 3.12
C ARG A 153 17.41 11.25 3.60
N ASN A 154 17.90 10.40 4.51
CA ASN A 154 19.25 10.48 5.02
C ASN A 154 20.20 9.63 4.17
N SER A 155 20.85 10.28 3.20
CA SER A 155 21.80 9.62 2.29
C SER A 155 23.04 9.03 2.98
N VAL A 156 23.28 9.34 4.26
CA VAL A 156 24.41 8.79 5.03
C VAL A 156 24.14 7.36 5.50
N THR A 157 22.89 7.02 5.79
CA THR A 157 22.52 5.71 6.34
C THR A 157 22.06 4.72 5.27
N ALA A 158 21.74 5.19 4.05
CA ALA A 158 21.24 4.37 2.94
C ALA A 158 20.16 3.35 3.39
N MET A 159 19.31 3.76 4.32
CA MET A 159 18.31 2.91 4.95
C MET A 159 17.08 2.80 4.06
N GLY A 160 16.66 1.57 3.81
CA GLY A 160 15.47 1.26 3.06
C GLY A 160 15.61 1.57 1.57
N ASP A 161 15.26 0.58 0.78
CA ASP A 161 15.03 0.68 -0.66
C ASP A 161 13.54 0.53 -0.93
N PRO A 162 13.02 0.68 -2.17
CA PRO A 162 11.59 0.84 -2.31
C PRO A 162 10.84 -0.40 -1.82
N SER A 163 9.74 -0.17 -1.09
CA SER A 163 8.84 -1.24 -0.64
C SER A 163 7.42 -0.92 -1.10
N MET A 164 6.72 -1.91 -1.64
CA MET A 164 5.35 -1.73 -2.14
C MET A 164 4.36 -2.33 -1.16
N THR A 165 3.17 -1.73 -1.03
CA THR A 165 2.07 -2.26 -0.22
C THR A 165 0.72 -1.87 -0.79
N ILE A 166 -0.18 -2.83 -0.95
CA ILE A 166 -1.58 -2.55 -1.23
C ILE A 166 -2.24 -2.02 0.05
N VAL A 167 -2.73 -0.77 0.01
CA VAL A 167 -3.31 -0.10 1.17
C VAL A 167 -4.70 -0.68 1.43
N PRO A 168 -5.00 -1.14 2.67
CA PRO A 168 -6.33 -1.61 3.00
C PRO A 168 -7.30 -0.45 3.14
N GLY A 169 -8.50 -0.60 2.57
CA GLY A 169 -9.59 0.35 2.74
C GLY A 169 -10.15 0.33 4.16
N ILE A 170 -10.77 1.44 4.58
CA ILE A 170 -11.33 1.57 5.94
C ILE A 170 -12.36 0.46 6.24
N ASN A 171 -13.15 0.03 5.24
CA ASN A 171 -14.17 -1.02 5.42
C ASN A 171 -13.57 -2.43 5.50
N GLN A 172 -12.27 -2.58 5.22
CA GLN A 172 -11.54 -3.84 5.34
C GLN A 172 -10.85 -3.99 6.70
N TYR A 173 -10.93 -2.99 7.58
CA TYR A 173 -10.29 -3.02 8.89
C TYR A 173 -10.86 -4.15 9.77
N LEU A 174 -10.00 -4.73 10.61
CA LEU A 174 -10.35 -5.82 11.51
C LEU A 174 -10.15 -5.39 12.97
N ASP A 175 -10.70 -6.16 13.90
CA ASP A 175 -10.57 -5.94 15.34
C ASP A 175 -9.44 -6.78 15.97
N TYR A 176 -8.86 -7.70 15.21
CA TYR A 176 -7.77 -8.58 15.63
C TYR A 176 -6.83 -8.91 14.48
N TYR A 177 -5.53 -8.87 14.77
CA TYR A 177 -4.46 -9.25 13.87
C TYR A 177 -3.45 -10.13 14.60
N LYS A 178 -2.94 -11.15 13.90
CA LYS A 178 -1.80 -11.96 14.32
C LYS A 178 -0.85 -12.13 13.16
N ILE A 179 0.32 -11.50 13.26
CA ILE A 179 1.26 -11.28 12.18
C ILE A 179 2.65 -11.70 12.66
N VAL A 180 3.49 -12.18 11.74
CA VAL A 180 4.92 -12.34 12.01
C VAL A 180 5.64 -11.13 11.42
N VAL A 181 6.24 -10.31 12.27
CA VAL A 181 7.13 -9.22 11.85
C VAL A 181 8.43 -9.85 11.34
N PRO A 182 8.80 -9.64 10.06
CA PRO A 182 9.99 -10.26 9.47
C PRO A 182 11.27 -9.99 10.27
N PRO A 183 12.16 -10.99 10.41
CA PRO A 183 13.46 -10.80 11.04
C PRO A 183 14.48 -10.21 10.05
N GLY A 184 15.60 -9.71 10.58
CA GLY A 184 16.75 -9.26 9.77
C GLY A 184 16.69 -7.81 9.30
N TYR A 185 15.73 -7.04 9.81
CA TYR A 185 15.61 -5.59 9.57
C TYR A 185 15.99 -4.81 10.83
N ASP A 186 16.76 -3.73 10.67
CA ASP A 186 17.25 -2.89 11.76
C ASP A 186 16.09 -2.18 12.48
N HIS A 187 15.10 -1.73 11.71
CA HIS A 187 13.92 -1.05 12.23
C HIS A 187 12.64 -1.61 11.62
N ASN A 188 11.68 -1.93 12.48
CA ASN A 188 10.36 -2.43 12.09
C ASN A 188 9.29 -1.50 12.64
N TYR A 189 8.24 -1.29 11.85
CA TYR A 189 7.17 -0.34 12.13
C TYR A 189 5.82 -1.00 11.90
N VAL A 190 4.86 -0.61 12.73
CA VAL A 190 3.44 -0.85 12.50
C VAL A 190 2.71 0.49 12.49
N SER A 191 2.05 0.78 11.38
CA SER A 191 1.14 1.90 11.22
C SER A 191 -0.28 1.44 11.53
N ILE A 192 -0.97 2.20 12.39
CA ILE A 192 -2.29 1.91 12.94
C ILE A 192 -3.22 3.04 12.55
N MET A 193 -4.37 2.70 11.97
CA MET A 193 -5.45 3.63 11.65
C MET A 193 -6.69 3.22 12.42
N ILE A 194 -7.00 3.94 13.49
CA ILE A 194 -8.14 3.63 14.39
C ILE A 194 -8.97 4.87 14.64
N ASN A 195 -10.28 4.71 14.81
CA ASN A 195 -11.14 5.81 15.25
C ASN A 195 -10.57 6.45 16.55
N LEU A 196 -10.41 7.77 16.52
CA LEU A 196 -9.75 8.56 17.58
C LEU A 196 -10.34 8.28 18.96
N ALA A 197 -11.65 8.05 19.04
CA ALA A 197 -12.37 7.79 20.29
C ALA A 197 -11.92 6.47 20.97
N PHE A 198 -11.35 5.53 20.23
CA PHE A 198 -10.97 4.20 20.70
C PHE A 198 -9.45 3.95 20.68
N LYS A 199 -8.65 4.95 20.33
CA LYS A 199 -7.18 4.81 20.17
C LYS A 199 -6.47 4.22 21.40
N ASP A 200 -6.97 4.53 22.60
CA ASP A 200 -6.37 4.09 23.86
C ASP A 200 -6.87 2.69 24.29
N LEU A 201 -7.77 2.09 23.51
CA LEU A 201 -8.24 0.70 23.68
C LEU A 201 -7.42 -0.31 22.86
N LEU A 202 -6.60 0.15 21.91
CA LEU A 202 -5.71 -0.71 21.15
C LEU A 202 -4.63 -1.32 22.04
N ARG A 203 -4.32 -2.60 21.83
CA ARG A 203 -3.23 -3.33 22.46
C ARG A 203 -2.34 -3.95 21.40
N ILE A 204 -1.03 -3.92 21.64
CA ILE A 204 -0.04 -4.72 20.92
C ILE A 204 0.54 -5.71 21.92
N ASN A 205 0.49 -7.01 21.64
CA ASN A 205 0.90 -8.08 22.56
C ASN A 205 0.30 -7.90 23.96
N ASP A 206 -1.02 -7.65 23.99
CA ASP A 206 -1.83 -7.38 25.20
C ASP A 206 -1.39 -6.18 26.04
N LYS A 207 -0.51 -5.31 25.50
CA LYS A 207 0.03 -4.13 26.20
C LYS A 207 -0.41 -2.84 25.52
N THR A 208 -0.49 -1.78 26.31
CA THR A 208 -0.68 -0.42 25.78
C THR A 208 0.55 0.03 25.01
N ILE A 209 0.35 0.86 23.99
CA ILE A 209 1.43 1.47 23.22
C ILE A 209 2.14 2.50 24.11
N LYS A 210 3.46 2.39 24.25
CA LYS A 210 4.25 3.37 25.01
C LYS A 210 4.56 4.57 24.11
N LYS A 211 4.41 5.78 24.64
CA LYS A 211 4.68 7.03 23.91
C LYS A 211 6.07 7.09 23.26
N ARG A 212 7.09 6.51 23.91
CA ARG A 212 8.47 6.47 23.39
C ARG A 212 8.65 5.63 22.13
N ASP A 213 7.71 4.71 21.86
CA ASP A 213 7.75 3.80 20.71
C ASP A 213 6.96 4.40 19.52
N ILE A 214 6.19 5.48 19.72
CA ILE A 214 5.44 6.19 18.67
C ILE A 214 6.39 7.15 17.96
N VAL A 215 6.53 7.00 16.64
CA VAL A 215 7.39 7.84 15.79
C VAL A 215 6.62 8.80 14.89
N PHE A 216 5.33 8.54 14.67
CA PHE A 216 4.41 9.42 13.96
C PHE A 216 3.03 9.34 14.61
N GLU A 217 2.34 10.47 14.74
CA GLU A 217 0.94 10.55 15.17
C GLU A 217 0.26 11.76 14.52
N GLU A 218 -0.86 11.52 13.85
CA GLU A 218 -1.72 12.56 13.26
C GLU A 218 -3.20 12.19 13.45
N ASN A 219 -4.07 13.19 13.52
CA ASN A 219 -5.52 13.00 13.48
C ASN A 219 -6.05 13.38 12.09
N VAL A 220 -6.76 12.46 11.46
CA VAL A 220 -7.29 12.61 10.10
C VAL A 220 -8.81 12.57 10.15
N LEU A 221 -9.47 13.61 9.64
CA LEU A 221 -10.92 13.60 9.46
C LEU A 221 -11.28 12.82 8.19
N ALA A 222 -11.82 11.62 8.36
CA ALA A 222 -12.31 10.78 7.28
C ALA A 222 -13.84 10.84 7.23
N SER A 223 -14.37 11.60 6.28
CA SER A 223 -15.80 11.89 6.13
C SER A 223 -16.41 12.53 7.40
N SER A 224 -16.95 11.75 8.34
CA SER A 224 -17.54 12.21 9.61
C SER A 224 -16.86 11.66 10.86
N VAL A 225 -15.83 10.83 10.70
CA VAL A 225 -15.11 10.17 11.80
C VAL A 225 -13.67 10.63 11.79
N THR A 226 -13.17 11.08 12.94
CA THR A 226 -11.73 11.36 13.09
C THR A 226 -11.00 10.08 13.43
N TYR A 227 -9.99 9.72 12.64
CA TYR A 227 -9.07 8.63 12.89
C TYR A 227 -7.78 9.16 13.52
N SER A 228 -7.22 8.41 14.45
CA SER A 228 -5.83 8.54 14.88
C SER A 228 -4.98 7.63 14.00
N VAL A 229 -4.03 8.22 13.29
CA VAL A 229 -3.02 7.52 12.50
C VAL A 229 -1.72 7.54 13.31
N ARG A 230 -1.18 6.37 13.65
CA ARG A 230 0.02 6.23 14.47
C ARG A 230 0.99 5.26 13.84
N THR A 231 2.27 5.61 13.75
CA THR A 231 3.34 4.66 13.40
C THR A 231 4.16 4.38 14.65
N VAL A 232 4.36 3.09 14.95
CA VAL A 232 4.99 2.61 16.18
C VAL A 232 6.14 1.67 15.82
N ARG A 233 7.30 1.87 16.46
CA ARG A 233 8.42 0.93 16.36
C ARG A 233 8.09 -0.37 17.07
N VAL A 234 8.33 -1.48 16.39
CA VAL A 234 8.12 -2.85 16.91
C VAL A 234 9.39 -3.68 16.72
N VAL A 235 9.41 -4.85 17.35
CA VAL A 235 10.49 -5.84 17.19
C VAL A 235 10.04 -6.94 16.26
N GLU A 236 10.99 -7.63 15.63
CA GLU A 236 10.74 -8.84 14.85
C GLU A 236 10.06 -9.94 15.69
N GLY A 237 9.38 -10.87 15.01
CA GLY A 237 8.69 -12.00 15.63
C GLY A 237 7.16 -11.87 15.66
N GLU A 238 6.50 -12.74 16.43
CA GLU A 238 5.03 -12.74 16.51
C GLU A 238 4.51 -11.45 17.17
N LEU A 239 3.56 -10.81 16.49
CA LEU A 239 2.85 -9.64 16.96
C LEU A 239 1.35 -9.88 16.89
N THR A 240 0.66 -9.69 18.02
CA THR A 240 -0.79 -9.57 18.07
C THR A 240 -1.18 -8.11 18.25
N ALA A 241 -2.23 -7.70 17.56
CA ALA A 241 -2.84 -6.39 17.76
C ALA A 241 -4.36 -6.55 17.84
N SER A 242 -4.97 -5.91 18.82
CA SER A 242 -6.41 -6.02 19.07
C SER A 242 -6.97 -4.79 19.76
N THR A 243 -8.28 -4.61 19.72
CA THR A 243 -8.99 -3.63 20.56
C THR A 243 -9.79 -4.35 21.65
N VAL A 244 -9.83 -3.76 22.85
CA VAL A 244 -10.56 -4.36 23.99
C VAL A 244 -12.08 -4.42 23.77
N ASN A 245 -12.62 -3.54 22.93
CA ASN A 245 -14.06 -3.40 22.66
C ASN A 245 -14.51 -3.94 21.30
N GLY A 246 -13.61 -4.55 20.51
CA GLY A 246 -13.93 -5.00 19.14
C GLY A 246 -14.03 -3.88 18.10
N GLU A 247 -13.51 -2.68 18.41
CA GLU A 247 -13.38 -1.63 17.39
C GLU A 247 -12.41 -2.08 16.30
N ARG A 248 -12.81 -1.88 15.03
CA ARG A 248 -11.98 -2.20 13.88
C ARG A 248 -10.93 -1.12 13.63
N PHE A 249 -9.74 -1.53 13.23
CA PHE A 249 -8.63 -0.66 12.91
C PHE A 249 -7.81 -1.23 11.75
N GLY A 250 -7.13 -0.36 11.02
CA GLY A 250 -6.22 -0.75 9.95
C GLY A 250 -4.81 -0.96 10.48
N LEU A 251 -4.10 -1.93 9.90
CA LEU A 251 -2.68 -2.14 10.13
C LEU A 251 -1.92 -2.17 8.80
N MET A 252 -0.78 -1.50 8.78
CA MET A 252 0.24 -1.64 7.75
C MET A 252 1.60 -1.80 8.42
N PHE A 253 2.45 -2.64 7.85
CA PHE A 253 3.79 -2.91 8.36
C PHE A 253 4.80 -2.40 7.36
N ALA A 254 5.91 -1.90 7.88
CA ALA A 254 7.10 -1.58 7.11
C ALA A 254 8.33 -1.97 7.93
N GLY A 255 9.42 -2.30 7.26
CA GLY A 255 10.71 -2.46 7.90
C GLY A 255 11.83 -2.06 6.96
N VAL A 256 12.96 -1.69 7.55
CA VAL A 256 14.11 -1.14 6.83
C VAL A 256 15.40 -1.68 7.42
N THR A 257 16.35 -1.92 6.54
CA THR A 257 17.76 -2.10 6.82
C THR A 257 18.56 -1.44 5.69
N GLU A 258 19.87 -1.59 5.68
CA GLU A 258 20.73 -1.01 4.65
C GLU A 258 20.36 -1.59 3.27
N TYR A 259 19.95 -0.73 2.33
CA TYR A 259 19.54 -1.08 0.97
C TYR A 259 18.39 -2.10 0.85
N GLU A 260 17.55 -2.26 1.86
CA GLU A 260 16.45 -3.22 1.79
C GLU A 260 15.27 -2.73 2.62
N ALA A 261 14.06 -2.98 2.14
CA ALA A 261 12.84 -2.75 2.90
C ALA A 261 11.80 -3.84 2.65
N TYR A 262 10.85 -3.94 3.57
CA TYR A 262 9.59 -4.65 3.31
C TYR A 262 8.41 -3.74 3.62
N GLY A 263 7.28 -4.05 3.00
CA GLY A 263 5.98 -3.47 3.32
C GLY A 263 4.89 -4.50 3.10
N PHE A 264 3.84 -4.49 3.92
CA PHE A 264 2.62 -5.25 3.67
C PHE A 264 1.45 -4.74 4.53
N SER A 265 0.21 -5.04 4.13
CA SER A 265 -0.97 -4.73 4.93
C SER A 265 -1.30 -5.84 5.92
N GLY A 266 -1.79 -5.53 7.12
CA GLY A 266 -2.13 -6.56 8.11
C GLY A 266 -3.24 -7.52 7.64
N ASN A 267 -4.03 -7.12 6.65
CA ASN A 267 -5.09 -7.93 6.05
C ASN A 267 -4.57 -8.94 5.01
N CYS A 268 -3.32 -8.82 4.53
CA CYS A 268 -2.79 -9.66 3.46
C CYS A 268 -2.66 -11.13 3.84
N LEU A 269 -2.64 -11.45 5.15
CA LEU A 269 -2.53 -12.81 5.67
C LEU A 269 -3.89 -13.51 5.92
N LEU A 270 -5.02 -12.86 5.60
CA LEU A 270 -6.36 -13.32 5.95
C LEU A 270 -7.29 -13.56 4.75
N LEU A 271 -6.74 -13.57 3.53
CA LEU A 271 -7.46 -13.93 2.30
C LEU A 271 -7.52 -15.45 2.08
#